data_AF-A0A4Y8C770-F1
#
_entry.id   AF-A0A4Y8C770-F1
#
_cell.length_a   1.000
_cell.length_b   1.000
_cell.length_c   1.000
_cell.angle_alpha   90.00
_cell.angle_beta   90.00
_cell.angle_gamma   90.00
#
_symmetry.space_group_name_H-M   'P 1'
#
loop_
_entity.id
_entity.type
_entity.pdbx_description
1 polymer ?
#
loop_
_entity_poly.entity_id
_entity_poly.type
_entity_poly.pdbx_seq_one_letter_code
_entity_poly.pdbx_strand_id
1 'polypeptide(L)'
;KNPKVEPRFFMFFEHWGMRISAWYMTNAYAALVLRSTISKEIIKEFNKHKDIKIAYPSQNLYLGNLNQNHFEQHHENTHFYARNKD
;
A
#
# COMPACT_ATOMS: atom_id res chain seq x y z
N LYS A 1 -21.34 -38.53 0.18
CA LYS A 1 -20.07 -37.90 0.63
C LYS A 1 -20.43 -36.53 1.21
N ASN A 2 -20.21 -36.29 2.51
CA ASN A 2 -20.73 -35.11 3.22
C ASN A 2 -20.13 -33.81 2.62
N PRO A 3 -20.94 -32.91 2.02
CA PRO A 3 -20.43 -31.72 1.32
C PRO A 3 -20.05 -30.57 2.27
N LYS A 4 -20.22 -30.74 3.59
CA LYS A 4 -19.81 -29.74 4.59
C LYS A 4 -18.32 -29.87 4.86
N VAL A 5 -17.53 -29.25 4.01
CA VAL A 5 -16.12 -28.96 4.30
C VAL A 5 -16.05 -27.55 4.88
N GLU A 6 -15.50 -27.44 6.08
CA GLU A 6 -15.33 -26.14 6.74
C GLU A 6 -14.33 -25.26 5.98
N PRO A 7 -14.60 -23.94 5.88
CA PRO A 7 -13.68 -23.02 5.25
C PRO A 7 -12.37 -22.93 6.06
N ARG A 8 -11.24 -22.89 5.36
CA ARG A 8 -9.90 -22.78 5.95
C ARG A 8 -9.33 -21.40 5.66
N PHE A 9 -8.70 -20.80 6.65
CA PHE A 9 -8.07 -19.48 6.53
C PHE A 9 -6.55 -19.58 6.70
N PHE A 10 -5.83 -18.86 5.87
CA PHE A 10 -4.37 -18.77 5.89
C PHE A 10 -3.96 -17.31 5.96
N MET A 11 -2.96 -17.02 6.79
CA MET A 11 -2.49 -15.67 7.09
C MET A 11 -0.99 -15.60 6.83
N PHE A 12 -0.56 -14.68 5.97
CA PHE A 12 0.85 -14.50 5.63
C PHE A 12 1.24 -13.02 5.78
N PHE A 13 2.46 -12.77 6.25
CA PHE A 13 3.05 -11.45 6.20
C PHE A 13 3.62 -11.19 4.80
N GLU A 14 3.23 -10.07 4.19
CA GLU A 14 3.73 -9.57 2.92
C GLU A 14 4.37 -8.19 3.09
N HIS A 15 5.07 -7.71 2.06
CA HIS A 15 5.85 -6.45 2.10
C HIS A 15 5.02 -5.23 2.53
N TRP A 16 3.75 -5.17 2.13
CA TRP A 16 2.87 -4.02 2.39
C TRP A 16 1.87 -4.23 3.53
N GLY A 17 1.80 -5.45 4.09
CA GLY A 17 0.79 -5.77 5.09
C GLY A 17 0.57 -7.27 5.27
N MET A 18 -0.63 -7.64 5.72
CA MET A 18 -1.02 -9.03 5.98
C MET A 18 -1.96 -9.53 4.89
N ARG A 19 -1.63 -10.67 4.28
CA ARG A 19 -2.49 -11.35 3.30
C ARG A 19 -3.32 -12.43 3.98
N ILE A 20 -4.63 -12.27 3.89
CA ILE A 20 -5.63 -13.25 4.33
C ILE A 20 -6.13 -14.02 3.11
N SER A 21 -6.03 -15.36 3.14
CA SER A 21 -6.53 -16.23 2.08
C SER A 21 -7.55 -17.21 2.64
N ALA A 22 -8.72 -17.28 2.01
CA ALA A 22 -9.80 -18.17 2.41
C ALA A 22 -9.99 -19.27 1.36
N TRP A 23 -9.97 -20.53 1.80
CA TRP A 23 -10.31 -21.69 0.98
C TRP A 23 -11.65 -22.26 1.44
N TYR A 24 -12.59 -22.42 0.51
CA TYR A 24 -13.93 -22.93 0.80
C TYR A 24 -14.43 -23.80 -0.34
N MET A 25 -15.22 -24.82 -0.02
CA MET A 25 -15.84 -25.70 -1.02
C MET A 25 -17.16 -25.08 -1.49
N THR A 26 -17.38 -25.04 -2.80
CA THR A 26 -18.63 -24.54 -3.40
C THR A 26 -18.97 -25.30 -4.68
N ASN A 27 -20.25 -25.31 -5.05
CA ASN A 27 -20.70 -25.82 -6.34
C ASN A 27 -20.35 -24.81 -7.45
N ALA A 28 -19.93 -25.28 -8.63
CA ALA A 28 -19.52 -24.43 -9.75
C ALA A 28 -20.57 -23.37 -10.14
N TYR A 29 -21.86 -23.72 -10.09
CA TYR A 29 -22.95 -22.80 -10.43
C TYR A 29 -23.13 -21.65 -9.43
N ALA A 30 -22.83 -21.88 -8.15
CA ALA A 30 -22.98 -20.88 -7.08
C ALA A 30 -21.65 -20.18 -6.73
N ALA A 31 -20.54 -20.55 -7.38
CA ALA A 31 -19.20 -20.13 -6.99
C ALA A 31 -19.02 -18.61 -7.06
N LEU A 32 -19.48 -17.97 -8.14
CA LEU A 32 -19.34 -16.53 -8.35
C LEU A 32 -20.22 -15.73 -7.38
N VAL A 33 -21.47 -16.18 -7.18
CA VAL A 33 -22.41 -15.54 -6.26
C VAL A 33 -21.87 -15.58 -4.84
N LEU A 34 -21.47 -16.76 -4.37
CA LEU A 34 -20.92 -16.93 -3.03
C LEU A 34 -19.63 -16.11 -2.84
N ARG A 35 -18.75 -16.08 -3.85
CA ARG A 35 -17.53 -15.26 -3.81
C ARG A 35 -17.85 -13.77 -3.68
N SER A 36 -18.81 -13.27 -4.45
CA SER A 36 -19.24 -11.88 -4.39
C SER A 36 -19.83 -11.52 -3.02
N THR A 37 -20.69 -12.39 -2.48
CA THR A 37 -21.29 -12.20 -1.14
C THR A 37 -20.22 -12.18 -0.04
N ILE A 38 -19.29 -13.12 -0.05
CA ILE A 38 -18.20 -13.18 0.96
C ILE A 38 -17.34 -11.92 0.86
N SER A 39 -16.90 -11.52 -0.34
CA SER A 39 -16.09 -10.31 -0.52
C SER A 39 -16.81 -9.05 -0.05
N LYS A 40 -18.11 -8.94 -0.30
CA LYS A 40 -18.93 -7.81 0.14
C LYS A 40 -19.00 -7.73 1.66
N GLU A 41 -19.28 -8.83 2.34
CA GLU A 41 -19.37 -8.85 3.80
C GLU A 41 -18.02 -8.58 4.46
N ILE A 42 -16.92 -9.09 3.89
CA ILE A 42 -15.57 -8.77 4.34
C ILE A 42 -15.34 -7.26 4.28
N ILE A 43 -15.51 -6.63 3.12
CA ILE A 43 -15.29 -5.17 2.97
C ILE A 43 -16.19 -4.36 3.91
N LYS A 44 -17.45 -4.78 4.06
CA LYS A 44 -18.39 -4.14 4.97
C LYS A 44 -17.90 -4.20 6.41
N GLU A 45 -17.37 -5.33 6.85
CA GLU A 45 -16.83 -5.48 8.21
C GLU A 45 -15.55 -4.67 8.40
N PHE A 46 -14.61 -4.72 7.44
CA PHE A 46 -13.38 -3.91 7.47
C PHE A 46 -13.70 -2.41 7.59
N ASN A 47 -14.72 -1.90 6.89
CA ASN A 47 -15.11 -0.49 6.95
C ASN A 47 -15.78 -0.07 8.29
N LYS A 48 -16.26 -1.02 9.11
CA LYS A 48 -16.80 -0.70 10.44
C LYS A 48 -15.70 -0.36 11.44
N HIS A 49 -14.55 -1.00 11.28
CA HIS A 49 -13.38 -0.83 12.15
C HIS A 49 -12.51 0.32 11.63
N LYS A 50 -12.11 1.25 12.51
CA LYS A 50 -11.32 2.45 12.12
C LYS A 50 -9.81 2.22 12.15
N ASP A 51 -9.39 1.20 12.88
CA ASP A 51 -8.02 0.79 13.15
C ASP A 51 -7.43 -0.11 12.05
N ILE A 52 -8.29 -0.79 11.28
CA ILE A 52 -7.87 -1.70 10.23
C ILE A 52 -7.99 -1.00 8.87
N LYS A 53 -6.95 -1.08 8.04
CA LYS A 53 -6.92 -0.49 6.69
C LYS A 53 -6.50 -1.52 5.66
N ILE A 54 -7.05 -1.40 4.45
CA ILE A 54 -6.62 -2.20 3.29
C ILE A 54 -5.23 -1.70 2.89
N ALA A 55 -4.27 -2.63 2.83
CA ALA A 55 -2.92 -2.34 2.40
C ALA A 55 -2.89 -2.08 0.89
N TYR A 56 -2.31 -0.94 0.51
CA TYR A 56 -1.98 -0.61 -0.87
C TYR A 56 -0.47 -0.69 -1.04
N PRO A 57 0.04 -1.03 -2.25
CA PRO A 57 1.46 -0.90 -2.53
C PRO A 57 1.91 0.54 -2.25
N SER A 58 2.90 0.70 -1.37
CA SER A 58 3.47 2.00 -1.04
C SER A 58 4.92 2.06 -1.51
N GLN A 59 5.58 3.20 -1.41
CA GLN A 59 7.03 3.26 -1.58
C GLN A 59 7.54 4.39 -0.70
N ASN A 60 8.66 4.16 -0.03
CA ASN A 60 9.31 5.22 0.73
C ASN A 60 10.05 6.14 -0.24
N LEU A 61 9.60 7.40 -0.33
CA LEU A 61 10.26 8.42 -1.12
C LEU A 61 11.28 9.16 -0.24
N TYR A 62 12.56 8.97 -0.52
CA TYR A 62 13.64 9.71 0.12
C TYR A 62 13.96 10.94 -0.72
N LEU A 63 13.33 12.07 -0.41
CA LEU A 63 13.63 13.34 -1.05
C LEU A 63 14.86 13.95 -0.37
N GLY A 64 16.05 13.69 -0.91
CA GLY A 64 17.24 14.45 -0.53
C GLY A 64 17.03 15.94 -0.82
N ASN A 65 17.73 16.83 -0.11
CA ASN A 65 17.59 18.29 -0.25
C ASN A 65 17.77 18.74 -1.71
N LEU A 66 16.68 18.78 -2.48
CA LEU A 66 16.68 19.22 -3.87
C LEU A 66 16.79 20.74 -4.00
N ASN A 67 16.81 21.51 -2.90
CA ASN A 67 16.68 22.97 -2.93
C ASN A 67 17.52 23.73 -1.89
N GLN A 68 18.80 23.39 -1.66
CA GLN A 68 19.64 24.26 -0.81
C GLN A 68 21.04 24.59 -1.35
N ASN A 69 21.60 23.87 -2.34
CA ASN A 69 23.02 24.09 -2.68
C ASN A 69 23.30 24.77 -4.03
N HIS A 70 22.33 24.95 -4.92
CA HIS A 70 22.61 25.60 -6.22
C HIS A 70 22.39 27.12 -6.23
N PHE A 71 21.45 27.68 -5.46
CA PHE A 71 21.20 29.13 -5.49
C PHE A 71 22.23 29.96 -4.70
N GLU A 72 22.85 29.39 -3.66
CA GLU A 72 23.87 30.09 -2.86
C GLU A 72 25.23 30.12 -3.56
N GLN A 73 25.60 29.08 -4.31
CA GLN A 73 26.87 29.01 -5.03
C GLN A 73 26.99 30.02 -6.18
N HIS A 74 25.87 30.40 -6.81
CA HIS A 74 25.87 31.41 -7.87
C HIS A 74 26.01 32.84 -7.32
N HIS A 75 25.45 33.13 -6.14
CA HIS A 75 25.59 34.43 -5.49
C HIS A 75 26.99 34.66 -4.90
N GLU A 76 27.63 33.66 -4.30
CA GLU A 76 29.00 33.83 -3.81
C GLU A 76 30.00 34.05 -4.96
N ASN A 77 29.94 33.23 -6.02
CA ASN A 77 30.86 33.36 -7.15
C ASN A 77 30.75 34.71 -7.88
N THR A 78 29.55 35.33 -7.93
CA THR A 78 29.35 36.65 -8.55
C THR A 78 29.92 37.78 -7.68
N HIS A 79 29.81 37.69 -6.36
CA HIS A 79 30.41 38.68 -5.44
C HIS A 79 31.94 38.60 -5.41
N PHE A 80 32.53 37.41 -5.53
CA PHE A 80 33.99 37.25 -5.61
C PHE A 80 34.57 37.80 -6.93
N TYR A 81 33.85 37.70 -8.04
CA TYR A 81 34.32 38.23 -9.33
C TYR A 81 34.21 39.76 -9.44
N ALA A 82 33.22 40.37 -8.77
CA ALA A 82 33.04 41.82 -8.76
C ALA A 82 34.10 42.55 -7.91
N ARG A 83 34.57 41.92 -6.81
CA ARG A 83 35.55 42.52 -5.89
C ARG A 83 36.99 42.58 -6.44
N ASN A 84 37.30 41.80 -7.47
CA ASN A 84 38.64 41.73 -8.08
C ASN A 84 38.80 42.63 -9.33
N LYS A 85 37.85 43.55 -9.57
CA LYS A 85 37.82 44.40 -10.76
C LYS A 85 37.99 45.90 -10.48
N ASP A 86 38.12 46.27 -9.21
CA ASP A 86 38.49 47.60 -8.72
C ASP A 86 39.93 47.57 -8.18
#